data_AF-A0A369TJ68-F1
#
_entry.id   AF-A0A369TJ68-F1
#
_cell.length_a   1.000
_cell.length_b   1.000
_cell.length_c   1.000
_cell.angle_alpha   90.00
_cell.angle_beta   90.00
_cell.angle_gamma   90.00
#
_symmetry.space_group_name_H-M   'P 1'
#
loop_
_entity.id
_entity.type
_entity.pdbx_description
1 polymer ?
#
loop_
_entity_poly.entity_id
_entity_poly.type
_entity_poly.pdbx_seq_one_letter_code
_entity_poly.pdbx_strand_id
1 'polypeptide(L)'
;MFHTKFIPGAEDRVIPTGELALRAYFSGHDEALGHAAVLLAGRRGARLVNAIRDGLDQRGRMTCRVQRLLIELRRILFLDHADDDDWDDSSSIAMVEPDDPIVPEICLLADGLDEALHAAGIVRAADERAA
;
A
#
# COMPACT_ATOMS: atom_id res chain seq x y z
N MET A 1 21.88 -39.55 -23.24
CA MET A 1 21.04 -38.54 -23.93
C MET A 1 20.00 -38.05 -22.95
N PHE A 2 20.22 -36.89 -22.34
CA PHE A 2 19.24 -36.28 -21.45
C PHE A 2 18.34 -35.37 -22.29
N HIS A 3 17.12 -35.80 -22.55
CA HIS A 3 16.09 -34.90 -23.04
C HIS A 3 15.60 -34.08 -21.84
N THR A 4 16.23 -32.93 -21.63
CA THR A 4 15.69 -31.89 -20.76
C THR A 4 14.39 -31.44 -21.40
N LYS A 5 13.27 -31.97 -20.92
CA LYS A 5 11.94 -31.47 -21.26
C LYS A 5 11.90 -30.02 -20.83
N PHE A 6 11.97 -29.10 -21.78
CA PHE A 6 11.56 -27.73 -21.57
C PHE A 6 10.09 -27.80 -21.18
N ILE A 7 9.79 -27.52 -19.91
CA ILE A 7 8.43 -27.29 -19.44
C ILE A 7 8.09 -25.87 -19.90
N PRO A 8 7.20 -25.66 -20.88
CA PRO A 8 6.72 -24.32 -21.19
C PRO A 8 5.63 -24.02 -20.15
N GLY A 9 6.08 -23.76 -18.93
CA GLY A 9 5.27 -23.33 -17.79
C GLY A 9 5.52 -21.87 -17.49
N ALA A 10 5.72 -21.03 -18.52
CA ALA A 10 5.43 -19.62 -18.40
C ALA A 10 3.91 -19.52 -18.38
N GLU A 11 3.30 -19.82 -17.23
CA GLU A 11 2.01 -19.22 -16.92
C GLU A 11 2.26 -17.72 -17.05
N ASP A 12 1.81 -17.16 -18.16
CA ASP A 12 1.49 -15.75 -18.28
C ASP A 12 0.49 -15.50 -17.14
N ARG A 13 1.03 -15.18 -15.96
CA ARG A 13 0.24 -14.97 -14.75
C ARG A 13 -0.51 -13.69 -15.03
N VAL A 14 -1.68 -13.83 -15.65
CA VAL A 14 -2.61 -12.74 -15.94
C VAL A 14 -2.73 -11.95 -14.65
N ILE A 15 -2.15 -10.75 -14.67
CA ILE A 15 -2.23 -9.81 -13.57
C ILE A 15 -3.70 -9.39 -13.52
N PRO A 16 -4.40 -9.60 -12.40
CA PRO A 16 -5.79 -9.20 -12.29
C PRO A 16 -5.91 -7.69 -12.56
N THR A 17 -6.97 -7.26 -13.24
CA THR A 17 -7.19 -5.84 -13.57
C THR A 17 -7.11 -4.94 -12.34
N GLY A 18 -7.56 -5.42 -11.18
CA GLY A 18 -7.44 -4.71 -9.90
C GLY A 18 -6.00 -4.51 -9.43
N GLU A 19 -5.13 -5.50 -9.60
CA GLU A 19 -3.70 -5.36 -9.29
C GLU A 19 -3.03 -4.36 -10.25
N LEU A 20 -3.41 -4.36 -11.52
CA LEU A 20 -2.91 -3.38 -12.49
C LEU A 20 -3.36 -1.96 -12.15
N ALA A 21 -4.62 -1.77 -11.75
CA ALA A 21 -5.15 -0.50 -11.30
C ALA A 21 -4.41 0.02 -10.06
N LEU A 22 -4.13 -0.85 -9.09
CA LEU A 22 -3.33 -0.52 -7.91
C LEU A 22 -1.90 -0.10 -8.26
N ARG A 23 -1.24 -0.83 -9.17
CA ARG A 23 0.09 -0.47 -9.67
C ARG A 23 0.07 0.89 -10.37
N ALA A 24 -0.94 1.16 -11.18
CA ALA A 24 -1.11 2.44 -11.87
C ALA A 24 -1.36 3.59 -10.88
N TYR A 25 -2.24 3.38 -9.89
CA TYR A 25 -2.48 4.35 -8.83
C TYR A 25 -1.21 4.68 -8.07
N PHE A 26 -0.47 3.65 -7.63
CA PHE A 26 0.77 3.83 -6.88
C PHE A 26 1.83 4.55 -7.72
N SER A 27 1.97 4.21 -9.00
CA SER A 27 2.91 4.89 -9.90
C SER A 27 2.53 6.34 -10.19
N GLY A 28 1.25 6.70 -10.14
CA GLY A 28 0.79 8.07 -10.36
C GLY A 28 0.87 8.97 -9.12
N HIS A 29 0.99 8.36 -7.93
CA HIS A 29 0.95 9.07 -6.64
C HIS A 29 2.15 8.72 -5.76
N ASP A 30 3.24 8.19 -6.32
CA ASP A 30 4.35 7.63 -5.55
C ASP A 30 5.01 8.68 -4.65
N GLU A 31 5.28 9.87 -5.16
CA GLU A 31 5.90 10.99 -4.46
C GLU A 31 4.97 11.50 -3.36
N ALA A 32 3.69 11.69 -3.69
CA ALA A 32 2.67 12.18 -2.75
C ALA A 32 2.43 11.21 -1.59
N LEU A 33 2.32 9.90 -1.89
CA LEU A 33 2.24 8.84 -0.87
C LEU A 33 3.52 8.78 -0.03
N GLY A 34 4.68 9.01 -0.64
CA GLY A 34 5.96 9.11 0.06
C GLY A 34 5.99 10.26 1.07
N HIS A 35 5.60 11.46 0.64
CA HIS A 35 5.53 12.64 1.50
C HIS A 35 4.51 12.47 2.63
N ALA A 36 3.30 11.99 2.32
CA ALA A 36 2.28 11.71 3.33
C ALA A 36 2.76 10.67 4.35
N ALA A 37 3.37 9.57 3.92
CA ALA A 37 3.90 8.56 4.82
C ALA A 37 5.04 9.10 5.70
N VAL A 38 5.92 9.95 5.16
CA VAL A 38 6.99 10.59 5.93
C VAL A 38 6.42 11.58 6.94
N LEU A 39 5.40 12.35 6.56
CA LEU A 39 4.75 13.29 7.47
C LEU A 39 4.12 12.54 8.65
N LEU A 40 3.38 11.46 8.38
CA LEU A 40 2.60 10.77 9.41
C LEU A 40 3.42 9.75 10.22
N ALA A 41 4.44 9.12 9.63
CA ALA A 41 5.20 8.04 10.28
C ALA A 41 6.73 8.20 10.17
N GLY A 42 7.21 9.38 9.76
CA GLY A 42 8.63 9.71 9.70
C GLY A 42 9.44 8.73 8.84
N ARG A 43 10.58 8.30 9.39
CA ARG A 43 11.48 7.35 8.71
C ARG A 43 10.86 5.97 8.47
N ARG A 44 9.90 5.54 9.32
CA ARG A 44 9.17 4.28 9.14
C ARG A 44 8.32 4.36 7.87
N GLY A 45 7.58 5.47 7.69
CA GLY A 45 6.79 5.72 6.49
C GLY A 45 7.62 5.72 5.20
N ALA A 46 8.79 6.39 5.20
CA ALA A 46 9.71 6.36 4.05
C ALA A 46 10.15 4.93 3.68
N ARG A 47 10.53 4.13 4.69
CA ARG A 47 10.97 2.74 4.48
C ARG A 47 9.85 1.86 3.96
N LEU A 48 8.65 2.06 4.48
CA LEU A 48 7.46 1.33 4.07
C LEU A 48 7.14 1.58 2.59
N VAL A 49 7.05 2.85 2.19
CA VAL A 49 6.76 3.23 0.79
C VAL A 49 7.83 2.68 -0.16
N ASN A 50 9.12 2.76 0.21
CA ASN A 50 10.19 2.17 -0.60
C ASN A 50 10.09 0.65 -0.72
N ALA A 51 9.76 -0.06 0.37
CA ALA A 51 9.57 -1.51 0.32
C ALA A 51 8.35 -1.92 -0.54
N ILE A 52 7.31 -1.08 -0.59
CA ILE A 52 6.17 -1.27 -1.49
C ILE A 52 6.60 -1.05 -2.93
N ARG A 53 7.34 0.02 -3.24
CA ARG A 53 7.89 0.30 -4.59
C ARG A 53 8.70 -0.89 -5.11
N ASP A 54 9.69 -1.34 -4.33
CA ASP A 54 10.52 -2.49 -4.68
C ASP A 54 9.69 -3.78 -4.88
N GLY A 55 8.58 -3.90 -4.15
CA GLY A 55 7.64 -5.01 -4.26
C GLY A 55 6.77 -4.94 -5.50
N LEU A 56 6.35 -3.74 -5.91
CA LEU A 56 5.55 -3.51 -7.10
C LEU A 56 6.41 -3.53 -8.37
N ASP A 57 7.69 -3.16 -8.33
CA ASP A 57 8.57 -3.25 -9.52
C ASP A 57 8.86 -4.70 -9.95
N GLN A 58 8.59 -5.67 -9.08
CA GLN A 58 8.71 -7.08 -9.41
C GLN A 58 7.65 -7.52 -10.44
N ARG A 59 8.12 -8.23 -11.46
CA ARG A 59 7.27 -8.81 -12.51
C ARG A 59 6.43 -9.96 -11.95
N GLY A 60 5.14 -9.94 -12.26
CA GLY A 60 4.18 -10.98 -11.86
C GLY A 60 3.25 -10.50 -10.75
N ARG A 61 2.51 -11.45 -10.17
CA ARG A 61 1.53 -11.17 -9.12
C ARG A 61 2.21 -10.65 -7.86
N MET A 62 1.56 -9.68 -7.22
CA MET A 62 1.94 -9.19 -5.89
C MET A 62 2.02 -10.32 -4.88
N THR A 63 3.09 -10.30 -4.09
CA THR A 63 3.27 -11.26 -3.01
C THR A 63 2.42 -10.87 -1.79
N CYS A 64 2.08 -11.85 -0.94
CA CYS A 64 1.39 -11.58 0.33
C CYS A 64 2.16 -10.58 1.21
N ARG A 65 3.49 -10.51 1.06
CA ARG A 65 4.32 -9.52 1.75
C ARG A 65 3.97 -8.09 1.30
N VAL A 66 3.91 -7.83 0.00
CA VAL A 66 3.57 -6.50 -0.54
C VAL A 66 2.14 -6.11 -0.15
N GLN A 67 1.20 -7.05 -0.18
CA GLN A 67 -0.17 -6.82 0.28
C GLN A 67 -0.22 -6.37 1.75
N ARG A 68 0.57 -6.99 2.64
CA ARG A 68 0.66 -6.57 4.06
C ARG A 68 1.23 -5.17 4.21
N LEU A 69 2.30 -4.84 3.45
CA LEU A 69 2.89 -3.50 3.50
C LEU A 69 1.90 -2.43 3.03
N LEU A 70 1.08 -2.73 2.02
CA LEU A 70 0.04 -1.83 1.55
C LEU A 70 -1.09 -1.62 2.58
N ILE A 71 -1.48 -2.68 3.30
CA ILE A 71 -2.42 -2.57 4.42
C ILE A 71 -1.82 -1.72 5.55
N GLU A 72 -0.53 -1.86 5.83
CA GLU A 72 0.16 -1.00 6.80
C GLU A 72 0.19 0.47 6.34
N LEU A 73 0.44 0.73 5.06
CA LEU A 73 0.42 2.10 4.51
C LEU A 73 -0.98 2.71 4.63
N ARG A 74 -2.03 1.93 4.31
CA ARG A 74 -3.42 2.33 4.51
C ARG A 74 -3.68 2.71 5.97
N ARG A 75 -3.27 1.87 6.93
CA ARG A 75 -3.43 2.17 8.37
C ARG A 75 -2.77 3.48 8.75
N ILE A 76 -1.57 3.76 8.24
CA ILE A 76 -0.87 5.02 8.49
C ILE A 76 -1.66 6.22 7.95
N LEU A 77 -2.14 6.16 6.70
CA LEU A 77 -2.89 7.25 6.10
C LEU A 77 -4.24 7.49 6.78
N PHE A 78 -4.87 6.44 7.30
CA PHE A 78 -6.12 6.52 8.06
C PHE A 78 -5.92 6.82 9.56
N LEU A 79 -4.66 6.99 10.01
CA LEU A 79 -4.31 7.15 11.43
C LEU A 79 -4.86 6.01 12.32
N ASP A 80 -5.06 4.83 11.74
CA ASP A 80 -5.60 3.63 12.39
C ASP A 80 -4.45 2.82 13.02
N HIS A 81 -4.00 3.28 14.20
CA HIS A 81 -2.88 2.72 14.95
C HIS A 81 -3.31 1.81 16.11
N ALA A 82 -4.50 1.21 16.04
CA ALA A 82 -5.19 0.62 17.19
C ALA A 82 -4.46 -0.51 17.96
N ASP A 83 -3.32 -1.06 17.50
CA ASP A 83 -2.72 -2.27 18.10
C ASP A 83 -1.17 -2.33 18.20
N ASP A 84 -0.40 -1.31 17.79
CA ASP A 84 1.07 -1.42 17.91
C ASP A 84 1.55 -0.90 19.29
N ASP A 85 1.61 -1.81 20.28
CA ASP A 85 2.35 -1.65 21.55
C ASP A 85 3.88 -1.50 21.32
N ASP A 86 4.32 -1.63 20.06
CA ASP A 86 5.69 -1.46 19.54
C ASP A 86 5.86 -0.11 18.81
N TRP A 87 4.91 0.82 19.01
CA TRP A 87 5.10 2.24 18.70
C TRP A 87 6.17 2.80 19.64
N ASP A 88 7.42 2.50 19.30
CA ASP A 88 8.61 3.06 19.92
C ASP A 88 8.41 4.59 20.02
N ASP A 89 8.61 5.13 21.23
CA ASP A 89 8.31 6.47 21.76
C ASP A 89 8.99 7.64 20.97
N SER A 90 9.52 7.34 19.78
CA SER A 90 10.23 8.23 18.87
C SER A 90 9.55 8.40 17.51
N SER A 91 8.49 7.63 17.21
CA SER A 91 7.65 7.86 16.03
C SER A 91 6.67 8.99 16.37
N SER A 92 7.09 10.24 16.23
CA SER A 92 6.15 11.35 16.32
C SER A 92 5.19 11.24 15.13
N ILE A 93 3.92 10.89 15.36
CA ILE A 93 2.86 11.31 14.44
C ILE A 93 3.04 12.82 14.37
N ALA A 94 3.36 13.37 13.20
CA ALA A 94 3.31 14.81 13.06
C ALA A 94 1.91 15.22 13.49
N MET A 95 1.82 16.10 14.50
CA MET A 95 0.55 16.62 15.00
C MET A 95 0.02 17.55 13.92
N VAL A 96 -0.55 16.98 12.86
CA VAL A 96 -1.16 17.71 11.75
C VAL A 96 -2.50 18.19 12.28
N GLU A 97 -2.65 19.50 12.36
CA GLU A 97 -3.91 20.12 12.72
C GLU A 97 -4.95 19.81 11.64
N PRO A 98 -6.23 19.55 12.00
CA PRO A 98 -7.26 19.21 11.02
C PRO A 98 -7.51 20.33 9.99
N ASP A 99 -7.19 21.58 10.34
CA ASP A 99 -7.31 22.76 9.48
C ASP A 99 -6.08 22.98 8.58
N ASP A 100 -5.05 22.13 8.68
CA ASP A 100 -3.86 22.23 7.83
C ASP A 100 -4.25 21.94 6.37
N PRO A 101 -3.87 22.80 5.42
CA PRO A 101 -4.17 22.61 3.99
C PRO A 101 -3.65 21.30 3.39
N ILE A 102 -2.72 20.60 4.05
CA ILE A 102 -2.24 19.29 3.61
C ILE A 102 -3.23 18.15 3.91
N VAL A 103 -4.13 18.31 4.88
CA VAL A 103 -5.06 17.26 5.32
C VAL A 103 -5.97 16.78 4.18
N PRO A 104 -6.64 17.67 3.40
CA PRO A 104 -7.45 17.25 2.27
C PRO A 104 -6.67 16.42 1.24
N GLU A 105 -5.40 16.76 0.99
CA GLU A 105 -4.56 16.02 0.04
C GLU A 105 -4.26 14.60 0.58
N ILE A 106 -3.96 14.48 1.87
CA ILE A 106 -3.75 13.18 2.52
C ILE A 106 -5.03 12.34 2.48
N CYS A 107 -6.19 12.93 2.77
CA CYS A 107 -7.47 12.23 2.67
C CYS A 107 -7.73 11.70 1.26
N LEU A 108 -7.51 12.53 0.23
CA LEU A 108 -7.65 12.09 -1.17
C LEU A 108 -6.70 10.93 -1.52
N LEU A 109 -5.46 10.97 -1.02
CA LEU A 109 -4.50 9.89 -1.22
C LEU A 109 -4.91 8.60 -0.48
N ALA A 110 -5.50 8.74 0.71
CA ALA A 110 -5.99 7.64 1.52
C ALA A 110 -7.18 6.96 0.84
N ASP A 111 -8.16 7.74 0.38
CA ASP A 111 -9.35 7.26 -0.32
C ASP A 111 -8.99 6.55 -1.61
N GLY A 112 -8.14 7.16 -2.45
CA GLY A 112 -7.70 6.53 -3.70
C GLY A 112 -6.89 5.26 -3.48
N LEU A 113 -6.11 5.18 -2.39
CA LEU A 113 -5.40 3.96 -2.01
C LEU A 113 -6.40 2.88 -1.57
N ASP A 114 -7.40 3.22 -0.74
CA ASP A 114 -8.41 2.28 -0.26
C ASP A 114 -9.22 1.68 -1.43
N GLU A 115 -9.68 2.51 -2.35
CA GLU A 115 -10.36 2.07 -3.57
C GLU A 115 -9.50 1.11 -4.40
N ALA A 116 -8.22 1.45 -4.59
CA ALA A 116 -7.29 0.61 -5.34
C ALA A 116 -7.03 -0.74 -4.66
N LEU A 117 -6.91 -0.76 -3.33
CA LEU A 117 -6.75 -2.00 -2.55
C LEU A 117 -8.00 -2.86 -2.58
N HIS A 118 -9.18 -2.23 -2.59
CA HIS A 118 -10.45 -2.92 -2.73
C HIS A 118 -10.61 -3.55 -4.12
N ALA A 119 -10.28 -2.80 -5.18
CA ALA A 119 -10.28 -3.29 -6.55
C ALA A 119 -9.31 -4.46 -6.75
N ALA A 120 -8.15 -4.43 -6.08
CA ALA A 120 -7.17 -5.52 -6.08
C ALA A 120 -7.58 -6.73 -5.22
N GLY A 121 -8.68 -6.65 -4.47
CA GLY A 121 -9.15 -7.71 -3.57
C GLY A 121 -8.26 -7.93 -2.34
N ILE A 122 -7.44 -6.92 -1.99
CA ILE A 122 -6.50 -6.97 -0.85
C ILE A 122 -7.24 -6.63 0.44
N VAL A 123 -8.06 -5.58 0.40
CA VAL A 123 -9.02 -5.26 1.45
C VAL A 123 -10.37 -5.81 0.99
N ARG A 124 -11.04 -6.59 1.85
CA ARG A 124 -12.41 -7.01 1.59
C ARG A 124 -13.34 -5.87 2.01
N ALA A 125 -14.48 -5.69 1.32
CA ALA A 125 -15.62 -4.85 1.71
C ALA A 125 -16.27 -5.33 3.03
N ALA A 126 -15.49 -5.56 4.07
CA ALA A 126 -15.97 -5.84 5.40
C ALA A 126 -16.10 -4.52 6.14
N ASP A 127 -17.03 -3.65 5.69
CA ASP A 127 -17.67 -2.67 6.58
C ASP A 127 -18.98 -2.04 6.05
N GLU A 128 -19.72 -2.71 5.15
CA GLU A 128 -21.14 -2.36 4.91
C GLU A 128 -22.10 -3.04 5.93
N ARG A 129 -21.59 -3.54 7.06
CA ARG A 129 -22.43 -4.19 8.10
C ARG A 129 -22.05 -3.79 9.51
N ALA A 130 -22.17 -2.50 9.82
CA ALA A 130 -22.61 -2.07 11.14
C ALA A 130 -23.83 -1.17 10.93
N ALA A 131 -24.98 -1.70 11.36
CA ALA A 131 -26.30 -1.10 11.31
C ALA A 131 -26.52 -0.10 12.44
#